data_AF-M1ALU3-F1
#
_entry.id   AF-M1ALU3-F1
#
_cell.length_a   1.000
_cell.length_b   1.000
_cell.length_c   1.000
_cell.angle_alpha   90.00
_cell.angle_beta   90.00
_cell.angle_gamma   90.00
#
_symmetry.space_group_name_H-M   'P 1'
#
loop_
_entity.id
_entity.type
_entity.pdbx_description
1 polymer ?
#
loop_
_entity_poly.entity_id
_entity_poly.type
_entity_poly.pdbx_seq_one_letter_code
_entity_poly.pdbx_strand_id
1 'polypeptide(L)'
;MNVVWIIVSCIVCFGVCSDGLSGNGTSRPAVVNVGAIFTFDSTIGRAAKIAIQEAVKDVNSNSSVLQGTKLVVQLQNSNCSGFLGMVGGTLFTVHFL
;
A
#
# COMPACT_ATOMS: atom_id res chain seq x y z
N MET A 1 -36.94 5.83 -22.28
CA MET A 1 -36.29 6.84 -21.41
C MET A 1 -35.28 6.23 -20.43
N ASN A 2 -35.49 5.02 -19.89
CA ASN A 2 -34.50 4.39 -18.98
C ASN A 2 -33.18 3.98 -19.65
N VAL A 3 -33.21 3.52 -20.91
CA VAL A 3 -32.00 3.08 -21.62
C VAL A 3 -31.03 4.23 -21.85
N VAL A 4 -31.54 5.43 -22.20
CA VAL A 4 -30.72 6.63 -22.41
C VAL A 4 -30.01 7.06 -21.13
N TRP A 5 -30.69 6.97 -19.99
CA TRP A 5 -30.12 7.27 -18.67
C TRP A 5 -29.01 6.27 -18.27
N ILE A 6 -29.18 4.99 -18.58
CA ILE A 6 -28.16 3.96 -18.33
C ILE A 6 -26.91 4.23 -19.18
N ILE A 7 -27.09 4.61 -20.45
CA ILE A 7 -25.96 4.88 -21.36
C ILE A 7 -25.20 6.14 -20.90
N VAL A 8 -25.91 7.20 -20.49
CA VAL A 8 -25.30 8.42 -19.92
C VAL A 8 -24.53 8.12 -18.64
N SER A 9 -25.07 7.29 -17.75
CA SER A 9 -24.39 6.87 -16.53
C SER A 9 -23.13 6.06 -16.84
N CYS A 10 -23.17 5.15 -17.82
CA CYS A 10 -21.99 4.42 -18.25
C CYS A 10 -20.92 5.34 -18.83
N ILE A 11 -21.27 6.29 -19.69
CA ILE A 11 -20.32 7.23 -20.29
C ILE A 11 -19.67 8.12 -19.22
N VAL A 12 -20.44 8.55 -18.21
CA VAL A 12 -19.90 9.27 -17.05
C VAL A 12 -18.94 8.38 -16.26
N CYS A 13 -19.28 7.13 -15.96
CA CYS A 13 -18.41 6.21 -15.21
C CYS A 13 -17.12 5.84 -15.98
N PHE A 14 -17.18 5.72 -17.31
CA PHE A 14 -15.99 5.43 -18.13
C PHE A 14 -15.15 6.68 -18.42
N GLY A 15 -15.76 7.87 -18.47
CA GLY A 15 -15.09 9.14 -18.75
C GLY A 15 -14.19 9.66 -17.62
N VAL A 16 -14.48 9.30 -16.36
CA VAL A 16 -13.62 9.66 -15.20
C VAL A 16 -12.46 8.69 -14.95
N CYS A 17 -12.33 7.62 -15.74
CA CYS A 17 -11.25 6.64 -15.59
C CYS A 17 -10.07 6.88 -16.56
N SER A 18 -10.02 8.03 -17.23
CA SER A 18 -8.97 8.36 -18.21
C SER A 18 -7.97 9.40 -17.70
N ASP A 19 -7.49 9.26 -16.46
CA ASP A 19 -6.27 9.93 -16.02
C ASP A 19 -5.17 8.87 -15.81
N GLY A 20 -4.42 8.66 -16.88
CA GLY A 20 -3.22 7.83 -16.91
C GLY A 20 -2.39 8.19 -18.13
N LEU A 21 -2.17 9.49 -18.34
CA LEU A 21 -1.36 10.03 -19.42
C LEU A 21 0.02 9.34 -19.39
N SER A 22 0.33 8.66 -20.48
CA SER A 22 1.66 8.14 -20.80
C SER A 22 2.69 9.26 -20.66
N GLY A 23 3.48 9.20 -19.59
CA GLY A 23 4.69 10.00 -19.37
C GLY A 23 5.90 9.08 -19.42
N ASN A 24 6.63 9.13 -20.54
CA ASN A 24 7.95 8.52 -20.64
C ASN A 24 8.90 9.14 -19.60
N GLY A 25 9.22 8.36 -18.58
CA GLY A 25 10.10 8.74 -17.48
C GLY A 25 9.53 8.21 -16.17
N THR A 26 9.72 6.92 -15.88
CA THR A 26 9.48 6.35 -14.55
C THR A 26 10.44 7.03 -13.57
N SER A 27 10.09 8.22 -13.10
CA SER A 27 10.69 8.80 -11.92
C SER A 27 10.21 7.94 -10.78
N ARG A 28 11.09 7.05 -10.33
CA ARG A 28 10.81 6.15 -9.24
C ARG A 28 10.37 6.98 -8.03
N PRO A 29 9.28 6.63 -7.34
CA PRO A 29 8.79 7.43 -6.22
C PRO A 29 9.89 7.60 -5.18
N ALA A 30 10.05 8.81 -4.64
CA ALA A 30 11.08 9.09 -3.63
C ALA A 30 10.86 8.29 -2.34
N VAL A 31 9.62 7.95 -2.03
CA VAL A 31 9.24 7.16 -0.86
C VAL A 31 8.17 6.14 -1.26
N VAL A 32 8.32 4.90 -0.80
CA VAL A 32 7.32 3.83 -0.93
C VAL A 32 6.87 3.42 0.47
N ASN A 33 5.58 3.53 0.72
CA ASN A 33 4.96 3.10 1.97
C ASN A 33 4.33 1.72 1.80
N VAL A 34 4.68 0.78 2.68
CA VAL A 34 4.15 -0.58 2.71
C VAL A 34 3.50 -0.84 4.06
N GLY A 35 2.29 -1.38 4.04
CA GLY A 35 1.55 -1.75 5.23
C GLY A 35 1.68 -3.25 5.48
N ALA A 36 1.95 -3.65 6.71
CA ALA A 36 2.02 -5.06 7.11
C ALA A 36 1.20 -5.28 8.38
N ILE A 37 0.30 -6.28 8.34
CA ILE A 37 -0.59 -6.62 9.44
C ILE A 37 -0.32 -8.06 9.86
N PHE A 38 0.09 -8.26 11.10
CA PHE A 38 0.26 -9.58 11.69
C PHE A 38 0.29 -9.50 13.21
N THR A 39 0.12 -10.64 13.88
CA THR A 39 0.12 -10.70 15.35
C THR A 39 1.54 -10.63 15.90
N PHE A 40 2.09 -9.44 16.08
CA PHE A 40 3.45 -9.26 16.61
C PHE A 40 3.57 -9.37 18.13
N ASP A 41 2.46 -9.51 18.86
CA ASP A 41 2.45 -9.77 20.31
C ASP A 41 2.69 -11.24 20.68
N SER A 42 2.79 -12.14 19.69
CA SER A 42 3.23 -13.52 19.89
C SER A 42 4.76 -13.63 19.88
N THR A 43 5.33 -14.67 20.50
CA THR A 43 6.77 -14.98 20.45
C THR A 43 7.32 -14.98 19.03
N ILE A 44 6.59 -15.60 18.09
CA ILE A 44 6.99 -15.70 16.68
C ILE A 44 6.84 -14.35 15.99
N GLY A 45 5.74 -13.65 16.24
CA GLY A 45 5.47 -12.34 15.65
C GLY A 45 6.45 -11.26 16.14
N ARG A 46 6.94 -11.37 17.37
CA ARG A 46 7.97 -10.48 17.91
C ARG A 46 9.29 -10.63 17.17
N ALA A 47 9.69 -11.87 16.89
CA ALA A 47 10.87 -12.15 16.06
C ALA A 47 10.69 -11.62 14.63
N ALA A 48 9.50 -11.85 14.02
CA ALA A 48 9.19 -11.35 12.68
C ALA A 48 9.22 -9.81 12.61
N LYS A 49 8.72 -9.11 13.63
CA LYS A 49 8.79 -7.65 13.72
C LYS A 49 10.23 -7.14 13.66
N ILE A 50 11.12 -7.73 14.46
CA ILE A 50 12.54 -7.34 14.48
C ILE A 50 13.18 -7.62 13.11
N ALA A 51 12.92 -8.80 12.54
CA ALA A 51 13.45 -9.18 11.23
C ALA A 51 13.02 -8.20 10.12
N ILE A 52 11.75 -7.79 10.11
CA ILE A 52 11.24 -6.80 9.14
C ILE A 52 11.90 -5.44 9.35
N GLN A 53 12.05 -4.99 10.61
CA GLN A 53 12.69 -3.70 10.90
C GLN A 53 14.16 -3.67 10.43
N GLU A 54 14.91 -4.74 10.69
CA GLU A 54 16.30 -4.85 10.22
C GLU A 54 16.37 -4.99 8.69
N ALA A 55 15.46 -5.72 8.06
CA ALA A 55 15.39 -5.80 6.60
C ALA A 55 15.13 -4.44 5.95
N VAL A 56 14.23 -3.62 6.52
CA VAL A 56 13.98 -2.25 6.03
C VAL A 56 15.23 -1.38 6.18
N LYS A 57 15.98 -1.53 7.27
CA LYS A 57 17.23 -0.81 7.48
C LYS A 57 18.30 -1.23 6.48
N ASP A 58 18.45 -2.52 6.24
CA ASP A 58 19.41 -3.07 5.26
C ASP A 58 19.11 -2.58 3.84
N VAL A 59 17.85 -2.69 3.41
CA VAL A 59 17.37 -2.26 2.09
C VAL A 59 17.55 -0.75 1.88
N ASN A 60 17.26 0.07 2.90
CA ASN A 60 17.45 1.52 2.80
C ASN A 60 18.92 1.95 2.88
N SER A 61 19.79 1.13 3.47
CA SER A 61 21.23 1.40 3.54
C SER A 61 21.93 1.08 2.21
N ASN A 62 21.39 0.12 1.44
CA ASN A 62 21.94 -0.30 0.17
C ASN A 62 21.28 0.42 -1.03
N SER A 63 21.97 1.43 -1.57
CA SER A 63 21.51 2.18 -2.74
C SER A 63 21.42 1.36 -4.04
N SER A 64 21.99 0.15 -4.07
CA SER A 64 21.88 -0.78 -5.20
C SER A 64 20.49 -1.43 -5.28
N VAL A 65 19.85 -1.67 -4.13
CA VAL A 65 18.54 -2.34 -4.05
C VAL A 65 17.43 -1.36 -4.42
N LEU A 66 17.42 -0.20 -3.77
CA LEU A 66 16.45 0.86 -4.03
C LEU A 66 17.19 2.16 -4.44
N GLN A 67 17.56 2.27 -5.72
CA GLN A 67 18.10 3.50 -6.33
C GLN A 67 17.17 4.72 -6.16
N GLY A 68 17.45 5.58 -5.17
CA GLY A 68 16.74 6.84 -4.97
C GLY A 68 15.35 6.75 -4.32
N THR A 69 14.96 5.61 -3.77
CA THR A 69 13.66 5.43 -3.09
C THR A 69 13.85 4.93 -1.68
N LYS A 70 13.19 5.59 -0.73
CA LYS A 70 13.13 5.16 0.66
C LYS A 70 11.94 4.22 0.87
N LEU A 71 12.20 3.03 1.41
CA LEU A 71 11.17 2.10 1.85
C LEU A 71 10.75 2.42 3.29
N VAL A 72 9.46 2.61 3.50
CA VAL A 72 8.85 2.78 4.82
C VAL A 72 7.84 1.66 5.02
N VAL A 73 7.97 0.90 6.11
CA VAL A 73 7.03 -0.16 6.47
C VAL A 73 6.27 0.25 7.73
N GLN A 74 4.95 0.27 7.66
CA GLN A 74 4.07 0.47 8.80
C GLN A 74 3.50 -0.87 9.26
N LEU A 75 3.70 -1.19 10.53
CA LEU A 75 3.32 -2.46 11.15
C LEU A 75 2.07 -2.25 11.98
N GLN A 76 1.03 -3.08 11.78
CA GLN A 76 -0.16 -3.11 12.61
C GLN A 76 -0.42 -4.47 13.24
N ASN A 77 -0.82 -4.45 14.52
CA ASN A 77 -1.13 -5.67 15.24
C ASN A 77 -2.55 -6.14 14.90
N SER A 78 -2.70 -7.36 14.41
CA SER A 78 -4.04 -7.95 14.27
C SER A 78 -4.60 -8.51 15.58
N ASN A 79 -3.76 -8.81 16.59
CA ASN A 79 -4.14 -9.53 17.80
C ASN A 79 -4.98 -10.80 17.50
N CYS A 80 -4.65 -11.50 16.40
CA CYS A 80 -5.43 -12.63 15.87
C CYS A 80 -6.92 -12.34 15.59
N SER A 81 -7.32 -11.08 15.48
CA SER A 81 -8.68 -10.67 15.14
C SER A 81 -8.80 -10.34 13.66
N GLY A 82 -9.72 -11.02 12.98
CA GLY A 82 -10.02 -10.76 11.57
C GLY A 82 -10.59 -9.36 11.34
N PHE A 83 -11.33 -8.81 12.32
CA PHE A 83 -11.86 -7.45 12.23
C PHE A 83 -10.75 -6.40 12.26
N LEU A 84 -9.79 -6.52 13.18
CA LEU A 84 -8.63 -5.62 13.22
C LEU A 84 -7.79 -5.74 11.93
N GLY A 85 -7.71 -6.95 11.37
CA GLY A 85 -7.08 -7.18 10.06
C GLY A 85 -7.73 -6.38 8.94
N MET A 86 -9.07 -6.43 8.82
CA MET A 86 -9.81 -5.67 7.81
C MET A 86 -9.68 -4.16 8.01
N VAL A 87 -9.87 -3.67 9.23
CA VAL A 87 -9.74 -2.23 9.55
C VAL A 87 -8.34 -1.73 9.25
N GLY A 88 -7.30 -2.49 9.63
CA GLY A 88 -5.92 -2.13 9.31
C GLY A 88 -5.65 -2.08 7.82
N GLY A 89 -6.23 -2.99 7.03
CA GLY A 89 -6.11 -2.99 5.57
C GLY A 89 -6.70 -1.73 4.96
N THR A 90 -7.93 -1.39 5.34
CA THR A 90 -8.59 -0.14 4.90
C THR A 90 -7.80 1.09 5.35
N LEU A 91 -7.27 1.10 6.57
CA LEU A 91 -6.46 2.21 7.07
C LEU A 91 -5.22 2.45 6.21
N PHE A 92 -4.50 1.39 5.81
CA PHE A 92 -3.33 1.55 4.95
C PHE A 92 -3.69 2.04 3.55
N THR A 93 -4.82 1.60 2.99
CA THR A 93 -5.31 2.14 1.72
C THR A 93 -5.58 3.65 1.82
N VAL A 94 -6.18 4.13 2.91
CA VAL A 94 -6.47 5.55 3.11
C VAL A 94 -5.21 6.35 3.46
N HIS A 95 -4.27 5.77 4.20
CA HIS A 95 -3.07 6.47 4.68
C HIS A 95 -1.98 6.61 3.60
N PHE A 96 -1.99 5.76 2.57
CA PHE A 96 -0.99 5.78 1.48
C PHE A 96 -1.49 6.42 0.18
N LEU A 97 -2.77 6.76 0.10
CA LEU A 97 -3.38 7.52 -0.99
C LEU A 97 -3.17 9.02 -0.78
#